data_AF-A0A931QEU5-F1
#
_entry.id   AF-A0A931QEU5-F1
#
_cell.length_a   1.000
_cell.length_b   1.000
_cell.length_c   1.000
_cell.angle_alpha   90.00
_cell.angle_beta   90.00
_cell.angle_gamma   90.00
#
_symmetry.space_group_name_H-M   'P 1'
#
loop_
_entity.id
_entity.type
_entity.pdbx_description
1 polymer ?
#
loop_
_entity_poly.entity_id
_entity_poly.type
_entity_poly.pdbx_seq_one_letter_code
_entity_poly.pdbx_strand_id
1 'polypeptide(L)'
;MRRAEIFWGSLLVLLGVLFFLKAAGYLTGDVFGWFWPLFIIAIGVWILIGGLMRVNFENAVKFSVPLDGAKEASLSISHGAGHIDLRAGANAGDFLTGTAGTGMNQSSRLNGDRLEVRIEAGPSFMPFIGPEGGIWQYRLNPDLPTAIKIESGASRLDIDLTGLRVPLFSFNGGASRLNLTLPARMENVLVDIEAGAASIDLQVPQGVAMRFRTKSVGSLNIDESRWPRREGGIYQSSDYDSAKYRAEVTIDGGATSITVRAANTGGA
;
A
#
# COMPACT_ATOMS: atom_id res chain seq x y z
N MET A 1 8.17 -20.68 -1.07
CA MET A 1 7.06 -21.50 -0.51
C MET A 1 7.66 -22.69 0.23
N ARG A 2 7.40 -22.88 1.53
CA ARG A 2 7.57 -24.14 2.31
C ARG A 2 7.59 -23.94 3.84
N ARG A 3 8.10 -22.81 4.36
CA ARG A 3 8.30 -22.67 5.83
C ARG A 3 7.01 -22.51 6.63
N ALA A 4 6.05 -21.74 6.12
CA ALA A 4 4.76 -21.56 6.80
C ALA A 4 3.93 -22.85 6.79
N GLU A 5 3.87 -23.55 5.65
CA GLU A 5 3.12 -24.80 5.51
C GLU A 5 3.69 -25.92 6.39
N ILE A 6 5.02 -26.04 6.47
CA ILE A 6 5.68 -27.01 7.37
C ILE A 6 5.38 -26.68 8.83
N PHE A 7 5.37 -25.40 9.22
CA PHE A 7 5.07 -25.01 10.60
C PHE A 7 3.64 -25.40 11.00
N TRP A 8 2.64 -25.01 10.20
CA TRP A 8 1.24 -25.34 10.50
C TRP A 8 0.94 -26.82 10.38
N GLY A 9 1.55 -27.51 9.40
CA GLY A 9 1.48 -28.96 9.30
C GLY A 9 2.06 -29.64 10.54
N SER A 10 3.23 -29.19 11.00
CA SER A 10 3.86 -29.72 12.23
C SER A 10 3.02 -29.43 13.47
N LEU A 11 2.41 -28.24 13.55
CA LEU A 11 1.54 -27.84 14.65
C LEU A 11 0.27 -28.70 14.70
N LEU A 12 -0.36 -28.97 13.55
CA LEU A 12 -1.51 -29.88 13.45
C LEU A 12 -1.15 -31.33 13.81
N VAL A 13 0.01 -31.81 13.36
CA VAL A 13 0.50 -33.14 13.72
C VAL A 13 0.77 -33.22 15.22
N LEU A 14 1.43 -32.23 15.80
CA LEU A 14 1.75 -32.19 17.23
C LEU A 14 0.48 -32.10 18.08
N LEU A 15 -0.50 -31.30 17.65
CA LEU A 15 -1.83 -31.25 18.24
C LEU A 15 -2.51 -32.63 18.19
N GLY A 16 -2.51 -33.28 17.01
CA GLY A 16 -3.11 -34.60 16.82
C GLY A 16 -2.48 -35.67 17.70
N VAL A 17 -1.14 -35.68 17.82
CA VAL A 17 -0.41 -36.58 18.71
C VAL A 17 -0.78 -36.34 20.17
N LEU A 18 -0.91 -35.08 20.60
CA LEU A 18 -1.30 -34.73 21.97
C LEU A 18 -2.71 -35.24 22.32
N PHE A 19 -3.66 -35.08 21.39
CA PHE A 19 -5.02 -35.60 21.52
C PHE A 19 -5.04 -37.12 21.61
N PHE A 20 -4.28 -37.79 20.75
CA PHE A 20 -4.17 -39.25 20.74
C PHE A 20 -3.61 -39.78 22.06
N LEU A 21 -2.53 -39.19 22.58
CA LEU A 21 -1.90 -39.62 23.84
C LEU A 21 -2.82 -39.41 25.06
N LYS A 22 -3.64 -38.34 25.06
CA LYS A 22 -4.65 -38.15 26.10
C LYS A 22 -5.79 -39.17 25.98
N ALA A 23 -6.28 -39.41 24.77
CA ALA A 23 -7.33 -40.40 24.53
C ALA A 23 -6.89 -41.83 24.90
N ALA A 24 -5.62 -42.15 24.66
CA ALA A 24 -5.02 -43.44 25.02
C ALA A 24 -4.67 -43.56 26.53
N GLY A 25 -4.96 -42.54 27.35
CA GLY A 25 -4.76 -42.58 28.80
C GLY A 25 -3.32 -42.41 29.27
N TYR A 26 -2.37 -42.13 28.37
CA TYR A 26 -0.97 -41.88 28.73
C TYR A 26 -0.75 -40.51 29.38
N LEU A 27 -1.70 -39.57 29.21
CA LEU A 27 -1.65 -38.24 29.82
C LEU A 27 -2.80 -38.10 30.84
N THR A 28 -2.46 -38.19 32.12
CA THR A 28 -3.43 -38.12 33.24
C THR A 28 -3.65 -36.71 33.79
N GLY A 29 -2.86 -35.72 33.37
CA GLY A 29 -2.97 -34.32 33.81
C GLY A 29 -3.90 -33.45 32.95
N ASP A 30 -4.21 -32.23 33.43
CA ASP A 30 -5.00 -31.24 32.68
C ASP A 30 -4.17 -30.52 31.61
N VAL A 31 -3.73 -31.28 30.61
CA VAL A 31 -2.93 -30.79 29.49
C VAL A 31 -3.66 -29.69 28.69
N PHE A 32 -5.00 -29.71 28.70
CA PHE A 32 -5.82 -28.76 27.94
C PHE A 32 -5.91 -27.39 28.61
N GLY A 33 -5.83 -27.32 29.94
CA GLY A 33 -5.79 -26.05 30.68
C GLY A 33 -4.58 -25.19 30.31
N TRP A 34 -3.42 -25.80 30.08
CA TRP A 34 -2.18 -25.07 29.73
C TRP A 34 -1.95 -24.95 28.23
N PHE A 35 -2.60 -25.81 27.43
CA PHE A 35 -2.49 -25.79 25.97
C PHE A 35 -2.94 -24.46 25.36
N TRP A 36 -4.13 -23.95 25.72
CA TRP A 36 -4.66 -22.72 25.14
C TRP A 36 -3.79 -21.48 25.42
N PRO A 37 -3.30 -21.23 26.65
CA PRO A 37 -2.35 -20.16 26.92
C PRO A 37 -1.05 -20.29 26.11
N LEU A 38 -0.44 -21.49 26.07
CA LEU A 38 0.79 -21.72 25.31
C LEU A 38 0.59 -21.55 23.81
N PHE A 39 -0.58 -21.94 23.29
CA PHE A 39 -0.95 -21.77 21.89
C PHE A 39 -1.09 -20.29 21.51
N ILE A 40 -1.75 -19.50 22.35
CA ILE A 40 -1.89 -18.04 22.13
C ILE A 40 -0.51 -17.36 22.22
N ILE A 41 0.32 -17.73 23.21
CA ILE A 41 1.69 -17.22 23.34
C ILE A 41 2.52 -17.60 22.10
N ALA A 42 2.42 -18.85 21.62
CA ALA A 42 3.13 -19.29 20.43
C ALA A 42 2.68 -18.54 19.17
N ILE A 43 1.38 -18.28 19.01
CA ILE A 43 0.86 -17.41 17.94
C ILE A 43 1.41 -16.00 18.07
N GLY A 44 1.39 -15.42 19.28
CA GLY A 44 1.93 -14.08 19.54
C GLY A 44 3.42 -13.99 19.20
N VAL A 45 4.22 -14.95 19.67
CA VAL A 45 5.65 -15.06 19.36
C VAL A 45 5.87 -15.27 17.86
N TRP A 46 5.07 -16.09 17.20
CA TRP A 46 5.14 -16.31 15.76
C TRP A 46 4.86 -15.04 14.95
N ILE A 47 3.85 -14.26 15.34
CA ILE A 47 3.55 -12.95 14.73
C ILE A 47 4.74 -11.99 14.91
N LEU A 48 5.35 -11.96 16.09
CA LEU A 48 6.53 -11.14 16.37
C LEU A 48 7.75 -11.58 15.53
N ILE A 49 7.97 -12.88 15.36
CA ILE A 49 9.06 -13.44 14.55
C ILE A 49 8.81 -13.25 13.05
N GLY A 50 7.56 -13.35 12.60
CA GLY A 50 7.15 -13.08 11.22
C GLY A 50 7.50 -11.66 10.78
N GLY A 51 7.43 -10.69 11.69
CA GLY A 51 7.90 -9.32 11.46
C GLY A 51 9.43 -9.16 11.36
N LEU A 52 10.22 -10.11 11.88
CA LEU A 52 11.70 -10.08 11.85
C LEU A 52 12.33 -10.80 10.65
N MET A 53 11.57 -11.63 9.92
CA MET A 53 12.13 -12.30 8.74
C MET A 53 12.29 -11.30 7.59
N ARG A 54 13.53 -11.06 7.18
CA ARG A 54 13.84 -10.34 5.94
C ARG A 54 13.14 -11.04 4.78
N VAL A 55 12.23 -10.31 4.16
CA VAL A 55 11.53 -10.73 2.95
C VAL A 55 12.57 -11.05 1.88
N ASN A 56 12.56 -12.29 1.38
CA ASN A 56 13.43 -12.69 0.28
C ASN A 56 12.67 -12.56 -1.04
N PHE A 57 12.87 -11.45 -1.73
CA PHE A 57 12.09 -11.01 -2.90
C PHE A 57 12.43 -11.73 -4.21
N GLU A 58 13.57 -12.43 -4.27
CA GLU A 58 14.01 -13.07 -5.52
C GLU A 58 13.08 -14.21 -5.98
N ASN A 59 12.31 -14.79 -5.06
CA ASN A 59 11.41 -15.91 -5.34
C ASN A 59 9.93 -15.52 -5.43
N ALA A 60 9.60 -14.23 -5.30
CA ALA A 60 8.22 -13.80 -5.40
C ALA A 60 7.69 -14.08 -6.81
N VAL A 61 6.53 -14.73 -6.90
CA VAL A 61 5.84 -14.95 -8.18
C VAL A 61 5.51 -13.58 -8.76
N LYS A 62 5.93 -13.33 -9.99
CA LYS A 62 5.69 -12.05 -10.68
C LYS A 62 4.56 -12.20 -11.68
N PHE A 63 3.79 -11.14 -11.86
CA PHE A 63 2.86 -10.99 -12.97
C PHE A 63 3.18 -9.71 -13.74
N SER A 64 2.75 -9.65 -15.00
CA SER A 64 2.81 -8.45 -15.80
C SER A 64 1.49 -8.22 -16.53
N VAL A 65 1.23 -6.96 -16.84
CA VAL A 65 0.14 -6.51 -17.70
C VAL A 65 0.78 -5.77 -18.86
N PRO A 66 0.62 -6.25 -20.11
CA PRO A 66 1.16 -5.57 -21.28
C PRO A 66 0.50 -4.20 -21.50
N LEU A 67 1.17 -3.29 -22.21
CA LEU A 67 0.60 -2.00 -22.60
C LEU A 67 -0.59 -2.13 -23.57
N ASP A 68 -0.56 -3.16 -24.43
CA ASP A 68 -1.54 -3.42 -25.48
C ASP A 68 -1.86 -2.20 -26.38
N GLY A 69 -0.87 -1.34 -26.61
CA GLY A 69 -1.02 -0.13 -27.44
C GLY A 69 -1.84 0.99 -26.80
N ALA A 70 -2.16 0.90 -25.51
CA ALA A 70 -2.91 1.92 -24.78
C ALA A 70 -2.17 3.28 -24.77
N LYS A 71 -2.95 4.36 -24.78
CA LYS A 71 -2.45 5.75 -24.65
C LYS A 71 -2.68 6.35 -23.27
N GLU A 72 -3.56 5.75 -22.49
CA GLU A 72 -3.82 6.09 -21.10
C GLU A 72 -4.24 4.83 -20.32
N ALA A 73 -4.12 4.87 -18.99
CA ALA A 73 -4.53 3.77 -18.13
C ALA A 73 -5.31 4.22 -16.89
N SER A 74 -6.09 3.28 -16.37
CA SER A 74 -6.72 3.38 -15.07
C SER A 74 -6.36 2.14 -14.26
N LEU A 75 -5.66 2.33 -13.15
CA LEU A 75 -5.33 1.29 -12.19
C LEU A 75 -6.24 1.42 -10.97
N SER A 76 -6.97 0.36 -10.66
CA SER A 76 -7.76 0.24 -9.43
C SER A 76 -7.26 -0.92 -8.59
N ILE A 77 -6.88 -0.64 -7.34
CA ILE A 77 -6.38 -1.62 -6.38
C ILE A 77 -7.34 -1.66 -5.20
N SER A 78 -7.99 -2.80 -4.97
CA SER A 78 -8.82 -3.05 -3.80
C SER A 78 -8.09 -4.04 -2.90
N HIS A 79 -7.72 -3.61 -1.69
CA HIS A 79 -6.87 -4.38 -0.79
C HIS A 79 -7.43 -4.45 0.62
N GLY A 80 -7.63 -5.66 1.16
CA GLY A 80 -8.20 -5.80 2.51
C GLY A 80 -7.33 -5.15 3.60
N ALA A 81 -6.08 -5.59 3.72
CA ALA A 81 -5.14 -5.10 4.72
C ALA A 81 -3.71 -5.59 4.43
N GLY A 82 -2.70 -4.77 4.73
CA GLY A 82 -1.29 -5.11 4.55
C GLY A 82 -0.44 -3.97 3.99
N HIS A 83 0.67 -4.29 3.32
CA HIS A 83 1.63 -3.31 2.82
C HIS A 83 1.61 -3.26 1.29
N ILE A 84 1.38 -2.08 0.72
CA ILE A 84 1.48 -1.78 -0.71
C ILE A 84 2.69 -0.88 -0.97
N ASP A 85 3.49 -1.25 -1.97
CA ASP A 85 4.60 -0.45 -2.48
C ASP A 85 4.42 -0.23 -3.99
N LEU A 86 4.20 1.02 -4.39
CA LEU A 86 3.96 1.39 -5.79
C LEU A 86 4.94 2.47 -6.22
N ARG A 87 5.66 2.22 -7.31
CA ARG A 87 6.60 3.19 -7.90
C ARG A 87 6.82 2.95 -9.39
N ALA A 88 7.60 3.80 -10.06
CA ALA A 88 8.02 3.57 -11.44
C ALA A 88 8.91 2.34 -11.60
N GLY A 89 8.93 1.76 -12.80
CA GLY A 89 9.91 0.73 -13.19
C GLY A 89 9.28 -0.57 -13.71
N ALA A 90 8.15 -0.51 -14.41
CA ALA A 90 7.67 -1.65 -15.18
C ALA A 90 8.70 -2.07 -16.25
N ASN A 91 8.69 -3.33 -16.68
CA ASN A 91 9.51 -3.79 -17.79
C ASN A 91 9.10 -3.06 -19.09
N ALA A 92 10.03 -3.00 -20.04
CA ALA A 92 9.72 -2.46 -21.37
C ALA A 92 8.58 -3.26 -22.04
N GLY A 93 7.57 -2.56 -22.55
CA GLY A 93 6.38 -3.17 -23.16
C GLY A 93 5.24 -3.48 -22.18
N ASP A 94 5.52 -3.45 -20.87
CA ASP A 94 4.51 -3.67 -19.83
C ASP A 94 3.96 -2.33 -19.32
N PHE A 95 2.66 -2.31 -19.03
CA PHE A 95 2.01 -1.25 -18.27
C PHE A 95 2.33 -1.38 -16.77
N LEU A 96 2.21 -2.60 -16.26
CA LEU A 96 2.36 -2.91 -14.84
C LEU A 96 3.13 -4.21 -14.70
N THR A 97 4.08 -4.24 -13.77
CA THR A 97 4.65 -5.47 -13.25
C THR A 97 4.48 -5.50 -11.74
N GLY A 98 4.28 -6.67 -11.16
CA GLY A 98 4.08 -6.75 -9.72
C GLY A 98 4.25 -8.15 -9.15
N THR A 99 4.16 -8.22 -7.83
CA THR A 99 4.18 -9.48 -7.08
C THR A 99 2.78 -10.06 -7.03
N ALA A 100 2.62 -11.30 -7.49
CA ALA A 100 1.42 -12.09 -7.27
C ALA A 100 1.45 -12.72 -5.88
N GLY A 101 0.26 -13.00 -5.34
CA GLY A 101 0.09 -13.60 -4.03
C GLY A 101 -1.20 -14.41 -3.94
N THR A 102 -1.28 -15.29 -2.95
CA THR A 102 -2.46 -16.12 -2.72
C THR A 102 -3.66 -15.24 -2.38
N GLY A 103 -4.81 -15.49 -3.02
CA GLY A 103 -6.01 -14.67 -2.83
C GLY A 103 -5.96 -13.32 -3.57
N MET A 104 -5.09 -13.19 -4.57
CA MET A 104 -5.14 -12.08 -5.53
C MET A 104 -5.97 -12.48 -6.76
N ASN A 105 -6.82 -11.58 -7.22
CA ASN A 105 -7.44 -11.61 -8.54
C ASN A 105 -6.97 -10.37 -9.32
N GLN A 106 -6.68 -10.56 -10.60
CA GLN A 106 -6.20 -9.50 -11.47
C GLN A 106 -6.92 -9.61 -12.81
N SER A 107 -7.47 -8.49 -13.25
CA SER A 107 -8.10 -8.38 -14.56
C SER A 107 -7.60 -7.14 -15.29
N SER A 108 -7.51 -7.25 -16.61
CA SER A 108 -7.18 -6.12 -17.47
C SER A 108 -8.08 -6.13 -18.69
N ARG A 109 -8.44 -4.94 -19.17
CA ARG A 109 -9.27 -4.77 -20.36
C ARG A 109 -8.87 -3.48 -21.07
N LEU A 110 -8.57 -3.59 -22.36
CA LEU A 110 -8.43 -2.43 -23.23
C LEU A 110 -9.82 -1.97 -23.69
N ASN A 111 -10.14 -0.70 -23.45
CA ASN A 111 -11.40 -0.07 -23.85
C ASN A 111 -11.07 1.17 -24.71
N GLY A 112 -11.09 0.99 -26.04
CA GLY A 112 -10.55 2.00 -26.96
C GLY A 112 -9.05 2.18 -26.73
N ASP A 113 -8.64 3.41 -26.41
CA ASP A 113 -7.24 3.75 -26.12
C ASP A 113 -6.88 3.65 -24.63
N ARG A 114 -7.83 3.27 -23.76
CA ARG A 114 -7.66 3.21 -22.30
C ARG A 114 -7.51 1.78 -21.79
N LEU A 115 -6.41 1.51 -21.11
CA LEU A 115 -6.19 0.24 -20.40
C LEU A 115 -6.76 0.32 -18.98
N GLU A 116 -7.80 -0.47 -18.70
CA GLU A 116 -8.33 -0.63 -17.34
C GLU A 116 -7.70 -1.85 -16.68
N VAL A 117 -7.06 -1.65 -15.53
CA VAL A 117 -6.47 -2.73 -14.72
C VAL A 117 -7.10 -2.70 -13.33
N ARG A 118 -7.64 -3.84 -12.92
CA ARG A 118 -8.21 -4.04 -11.59
C ARG A 118 -7.45 -5.14 -10.86
N ILE A 119 -7.03 -4.85 -9.63
CA ILE A 119 -6.35 -5.78 -8.74
C ILE A 119 -7.16 -5.86 -7.47
N GLU A 120 -7.60 -7.07 -7.14
CA GLU A 120 -8.25 -7.37 -5.87
C GLU A 120 -7.32 -8.28 -5.08
N ALA A 121 -6.96 -7.88 -3.87
CA ALA A 121 -6.02 -8.62 -3.06
C ALA A 121 -6.54 -8.80 -1.63
N GLY A 122 -6.48 -10.05 -1.15
CA GLY A 122 -6.85 -10.40 0.21
C GLY A 122 -5.92 -9.82 1.29
N PRO A 123 -6.31 -9.95 2.57
CA PRO A 123 -5.54 -9.45 3.70
C PRO A 123 -4.20 -10.19 3.87
N SER A 124 -3.07 -9.51 3.70
CA SER A 124 -1.74 -10.13 3.79
C SER A 124 -1.25 -10.37 5.23
N PHE A 125 -2.04 -9.97 6.25
CA PHE A 125 -1.77 -10.32 7.65
C PHE A 125 -2.22 -11.75 8.00
N MET A 126 -3.12 -12.34 7.21
CA MET A 126 -3.61 -13.70 7.45
C MET A 126 -2.56 -14.72 6.99
N PRO A 127 -2.26 -15.77 7.78
CA PRO A 127 -1.36 -16.83 7.35
C PRO A 127 -1.79 -17.39 5.99
N PHE A 128 -0.82 -17.58 5.08
CA PHE A 128 -1.01 -18.12 3.73
C PHE A 128 -1.74 -17.26 2.70
N ILE A 129 -2.26 -16.09 3.07
CA ILE A 129 -2.87 -15.13 2.15
C ILE A 129 -1.87 -14.00 1.89
N GLY A 130 -1.75 -13.60 0.63
CA GLY A 130 -0.82 -12.54 0.21
C GLY A 130 0.44 -13.03 -0.50
N PRO A 131 1.34 -12.10 -0.87
CA PRO A 131 2.55 -12.39 -1.62
C PRO A 131 3.62 -12.95 -0.68
N GLU A 132 4.56 -13.70 -1.25
CA GLU A 132 5.76 -14.09 -0.50
C GLU A 132 6.49 -12.82 -0.03
N GLY A 133 6.57 -12.64 1.29
CA GLY A 133 7.12 -11.42 1.87
C GLY A 133 6.12 -10.40 2.42
N GLY A 134 4.83 -10.59 2.20
CA GLY A 134 3.79 -9.76 2.81
C GLY A 134 3.62 -8.33 2.26
N ILE A 135 4.44 -7.94 1.27
CA ILE A 135 4.37 -6.63 0.59
C ILE A 135 3.90 -6.84 -0.85
N TRP A 136 2.82 -6.15 -1.22
CA TRP A 136 2.35 -6.06 -2.60
C TRP A 136 3.15 -4.99 -3.34
N GLN A 137 4.07 -5.43 -4.21
CA GLN A 137 4.87 -4.52 -5.02
C GLN A 137 4.26 -4.35 -6.39
N TYR A 138 4.10 -3.10 -6.79
CA TYR A 138 3.64 -2.69 -8.11
C TYR A 138 4.67 -1.73 -8.72
N ARG A 139 5.03 -1.98 -9.98
CA ARG A 139 5.92 -1.14 -10.77
C ARG A 139 5.20 -0.72 -12.03
N LEU A 140 5.02 0.58 -12.18
CA LEU A 140 4.27 1.16 -13.29
C LEU A 140 5.16 1.67 -14.41
N ASN A 141 4.60 1.68 -15.60
CA ASN A 141 5.17 2.33 -16.77
C ASN A 141 5.20 3.85 -16.56
N PRO A 142 6.36 4.52 -16.70
CA PRO A 142 6.49 5.95 -16.46
C PRO A 142 5.92 6.83 -17.58
N ASP A 143 5.75 6.30 -18.79
CA ASP A 143 5.43 7.09 -19.98
C ASP A 143 3.92 7.20 -20.23
N LEU A 144 3.13 6.28 -19.67
CA LEU A 144 1.68 6.22 -19.85
C LEU A 144 0.93 7.04 -18.79
N PRO A 145 0.13 8.06 -19.17
CA PRO A 145 -0.74 8.77 -18.24
C PRO A 145 -1.69 7.79 -17.52
N THR A 146 -1.61 7.72 -16.20
CA THR A 146 -2.29 6.69 -15.41
C THR A 146 -3.08 7.29 -14.27
N ALA A 147 -4.40 7.10 -14.26
CA ALA A 147 -5.23 7.37 -13.09
C ALA A 147 -5.11 6.22 -12.09
N ILE A 148 -4.80 6.51 -10.83
CA ILE A 148 -4.60 5.50 -9.79
C ILE A 148 -5.69 5.67 -8.73
N LYS A 149 -6.38 4.57 -8.43
CA LYS A 149 -7.37 4.48 -7.35
C LYS A 149 -7.01 3.33 -6.44
N ILE A 150 -6.87 3.59 -5.15
CA ILE A 150 -6.55 2.57 -4.15
C ILE A 150 -7.60 2.60 -3.06
N GLU A 151 -8.24 1.47 -2.84
CA GLU A 151 -9.17 1.25 -1.74
C GLU A 151 -8.55 0.24 -0.80
N SER A 152 -8.40 0.59 0.49
CA SER A 152 -7.89 -0.40 1.44
C SER A 152 -8.37 -0.24 2.88
N GLY A 153 -8.53 -1.38 3.57
CA GLY A 153 -9.00 -1.38 4.96
C GLY A 153 -7.93 -0.91 5.94
N ALA A 154 -7.01 -1.82 6.30
CA ALA A 154 -5.94 -1.55 7.27
C ALA A 154 -4.56 -1.74 6.65
N SER A 155 -3.90 -0.64 6.27
CA SER A 155 -2.77 -0.73 5.34
C SER A 155 -1.63 0.26 5.59
N ARG A 156 -0.42 -0.14 5.17
CA ARG A 156 0.69 0.76 4.93
C ARG A 156 0.86 0.91 3.43
N LEU A 157 0.95 2.15 2.94
CA LEU A 157 1.15 2.45 1.54
C LEU A 157 2.40 3.31 1.38
N ASP A 158 3.36 2.81 0.61
CA ASP A 158 4.52 3.56 0.16
C ASP A 158 4.37 3.80 -1.34
N ILE A 159 3.98 5.02 -1.71
CA ILE A 159 3.61 5.40 -3.07
C ILE A 159 4.57 6.49 -3.55
N ASP A 160 5.44 6.15 -4.50
CA ASP A 160 6.36 7.09 -5.13
C ASP A 160 5.95 7.34 -6.58
N LEU A 161 5.36 8.51 -6.82
CA LEU A 161 4.90 8.93 -8.13
C LEU A 161 5.91 9.85 -8.84
N THR A 162 7.08 10.11 -8.26
CA THR A 162 8.04 11.12 -8.75
C THR A 162 8.35 10.98 -10.24
N GLY A 163 8.57 9.74 -10.69
CA GLY A 163 8.89 9.38 -12.08
C GLY A 163 7.69 8.94 -12.93
N LEU A 164 6.45 9.11 -12.44
CA LEU A 164 5.23 8.65 -13.11
C LEU A 164 4.39 9.82 -13.64
N ARG A 165 3.62 9.57 -14.69
CA ARG A 165 2.60 10.48 -15.22
C ARG A 165 1.24 10.19 -14.62
N VAL A 166 0.99 10.70 -13.43
CA VAL A 166 -0.27 10.44 -12.70
C VAL A 166 -1.11 11.72 -12.62
N PRO A 167 -2.13 11.89 -13.49
CA PRO A 167 -3.02 13.05 -13.42
C PRO A 167 -4.04 12.95 -12.26
N LEU A 168 -4.33 11.74 -11.79
CA LEU A 168 -5.26 11.48 -10.69
C LEU A 168 -4.71 10.39 -9.78
N PHE A 169 -4.60 10.71 -8.49
CA PHE A 169 -4.39 9.74 -7.42
C PHE A 169 -5.55 9.86 -6.43
N SER A 170 -6.27 8.76 -6.21
CA SER A 170 -7.32 8.68 -5.20
C SER A 170 -7.03 7.53 -4.24
N PHE A 171 -7.12 7.80 -2.95
CA PHE A 171 -6.95 6.81 -1.90
C PHE A 171 -8.10 6.86 -0.90
N ASN A 172 -8.82 5.74 -0.76
CA ASN A 172 -9.85 5.57 0.24
C ASN A 172 -9.43 4.48 1.22
N GLY A 173 -9.36 4.80 2.50
CA GLY A 173 -9.03 3.77 3.49
C GLY A 173 -9.53 3.95 4.90
N GLY A 174 -9.49 2.84 5.65
CA GLY A 174 -9.92 2.79 7.04
C GLY A 174 -8.82 3.26 7.99
N ALA A 175 -7.94 2.33 8.36
CA ALA A 175 -6.84 2.56 9.30
C ALA A 175 -5.50 2.46 8.57
N SER A 176 -4.86 3.59 8.25
CA SER A 176 -3.73 3.56 7.31
C SER A 176 -2.52 4.41 7.68
N ARG A 177 -1.36 4.02 7.16
CA ARG A 177 -0.19 4.90 7.04
C ARG A 177 0.12 5.07 5.56
N LEU A 178 0.01 6.30 5.05
CA LEU A 178 0.29 6.64 3.67
C LEU A 178 1.53 7.52 3.59
N ASN A 179 2.57 7.03 2.92
CA ASN A 179 3.70 7.83 2.47
C ASN A 179 3.52 8.06 0.97
N LEU A 180 3.22 9.29 0.57
CA LEU A 180 2.93 9.64 -0.83
C LEU A 180 3.92 10.69 -1.31
N THR A 181 4.66 10.39 -2.38
CA THR A 181 5.47 11.38 -3.10
C THR A 181 4.78 11.72 -4.42
N LEU A 182 4.54 13.01 -4.66
CA LEU A 182 3.82 13.48 -5.84
C LEU A 182 4.66 13.36 -7.13
N PRO A 183 4.02 13.34 -8.31
CA PRO A 183 4.73 13.44 -9.59
C PRO A 183 5.57 14.71 -9.69
N ALA A 184 6.82 14.58 -10.15
CA ALA A 184 7.71 15.75 -10.30
C ALA A 184 7.44 16.55 -11.58
N ARG A 185 6.79 15.93 -12.59
CA ARG A 185 6.62 16.51 -13.93
C ARG A 185 5.22 16.25 -14.49
N MET A 186 4.21 16.81 -13.84
CA MET A 186 2.81 16.77 -14.31
C MET A 186 2.17 18.15 -14.21
N GLU A 187 1.48 18.56 -15.27
CA GLU A 187 0.91 19.91 -15.35
C GLU A 187 -0.25 20.11 -14.40
N ASN A 188 -1.11 19.10 -14.26
CA ASN A 188 -2.23 19.13 -13.33
C ASN A 188 -2.35 17.75 -12.70
N VAL A 189 -2.15 17.67 -11.39
CA VAL A 189 -2.35 16.47 -10.59
C VAL A 189 -3.49 16.72 -9.63
N LEU A 190 -4.48 15.83 -9.63
CA LEU A 190 -5.52 15.79 -8.61
C LEU A 190 -5.19 14.66 -7.63
N VAL A 191 -5.14 15.01 -6.35
CA VAL A 191 -4.90 14.07 -5.27
C VAL A 191 -6.06 14.16 -4.30
N ASP A 192 -6.73 13.05 -4.11
CA ASP A 192 -7.89 12.93 -3.23
C ASP A 192 -7.65 11.79 -2.24
N ILE A 193 -7.70 12.09 -0.95
CA ILE A 193 -7.44 11.11 0.10
C ILE A 193 -8.60 11.17 1.10
N GLU A 194 -9.33 10.07 1.20
CA GLU A 194 -10.33 9.84 2.24
C GLU A 194 -9.83 8.78 3.22
N ALA A 195 -9.67 9.14 4.49
CA ALA A 195 -9.16 8.21 5.48
C ALA A 195 -9.87 8.28 6.84
N GLY A 196 -10.28 7.13 7.39
CA GLY A 196 -10.91 7.05 8.70
C GLY A 196 -9.96 7.45 9.84
N ALA A 197 -8.91 6.66 10.06
CA ALA A 197 -7.85 6.93 11.02
C ALA A 197 -6.49 6.75 10.35
N ALA A 198 -5.72 7.82 10.14
CA ALA A 198 -4.51 7.71 9.33
C ALA A 198 -3.35 8.62 9.73
N SER A 199 -2.14 8.17 9.39
CA SER A 199 -0.94 8.99 9.35
C SER A 199 -0.54 9.17 7.91
N ILE A 200 -0.51 10.43 7.44
CA ILE A 200 -0.26 10.76 6.04
C ILE A 200 1.01 11.63 5.98
N ASP A 201 2.03 11.15 5.28
CA ASP A 201 3.25 11.88 4.94
C ASP A 201 3.23 12.19 3.45
N LEU A 202 2.95 13.45 3.12
CA LEU A 202 2.90 13.96 1.76
C LEU A 202 4.20 14.67 1.42
N GLN A 203 4.91 14.14 0.43
CA GLN A 203 6.16 14.68 -0.07
C GLN A 203 5.92 15.33 -1.44
N VAL A 204 6.24 16.63 -1.53
CA VAL A 204 6.06 17.41 -2.75
C VAL A 204 7.43 17.72 -3.36
N PRO A 205 7.74 17.20 -4.56
CA PRO A 205 9.02 17.48 -5.24
C PRO A 205 9.29 18.97 -5.42
N GLN A 206 10.57 19.34 -5.51
CA GLN A 206 10.98 20.71 -5.84
C GLN A 206 10.45 21.10 -7.23
N GLY A 207 10.01 22.36 -7.39
CA GLY A 207 9.45 22.86 -8.64
C GLY A 207 7.99 22.47 -8.92
N VAL A 208 7.35 21.71 -8.02
CA VAL A 208 5.91 21.46 -8.05
C VAL A 208 5.22 22.43 -7.09
N ALA A 209 4.32 23.24 -7.61
CA ALA A 209 3.43 24.08 -6.81
C ALA A 209 2.26 23.24 -6.27
N MET A 210 1.78 23.56 -5.08
CA MET A 210 0.67 22.81 -4.47
C MET A 210 -0.40 23.74 -3.94
N ARG A 211 -1.65 23.34 -4.11
CA ARG A 211 -2.81 23.85 -3.37
C ARG A 211 -3.33 22.70 -2.52
N PHE A 212 -3.39 22.91 -1.21
CA PHE A 212 -3.73 21.89 -0.24
C PHE A 212 -4.93 22.34 0.59
N ARG A 213 -5.91 21.43 0.72
CA ARG A 213 -7.07 21.57 1.59
C ARG A 213 -7.21 20.31 2.43
N THR A 214 -7.69 20.48 3.65
CA THR A 214 -8.00 19.34 4.50
C THR A 214 -9.25 19.59 5.34
N LYS A 215 -10.08 18.56 5.47
CA LYS A 215 -11.14 18.47 6.47
C LYS A 215 -10.88 17.26 7.34
N SER A 216 -10.05 17.43 8.37
CA SER A 216 -9.74 16.35 9.30
C SER A 216 -9.72 16.81 10.74
N VAL A 217 -10.06 15.91 11.65
CA VAL A 217 -9.83 16.10 13.08
C VAL A 217 -8.46 15.50 13.41
N GLY A 218 -7.49 16.35 13.76
CA GLY A 218 -6.14 15.91 14.12
C GLY A 218 -5.07 16.96 13.88
N SER A 219 -3.82 16.53 13.76
CA SER A 219 -2.67 17.42 13.62
C SER A 219 -2.33 17.65 12.15
N LEU A 220 -2.07 18.89 11.77
CA LEU A 220 -1.46 19.26 10.50
C LEU A 220 -0.10 19.89 10.76
N ASN A 221 0.95 19.31 10.18
CA ASN A 221 2.28 19.90 10.12
C ASN A 221 2.62 20.18 8.65
N ILE A 222 2.73 21.45 8.29
CA ILE A 222 3.05 21.88 6.93
C ILE A 222 4.08 22.99 6.98
N ASP A 223 5.06 22.94 6.08
CA ASP A 223 6.04 24.00 5.93
C ASP A 223 5.40 25.26 5.31
N GLU A 224 4.90 26.15 6.17
CA GLU A 224 4.26 27.40 5.75
C GLU A 224 5.21 28.37 5.03
N SER A 225 6.54 28.16 5.12
CA SER A 225 7.48 28.95 4.32
C SER A 225 7.34 28.67 2.82
N ARG A 226 6.99 27.43 2.46
CA ARG A 226 6.77 26.99 1.08
C ARG A 226 5.30 27.02 0.69
N TRP A 227 4.40 26.72 1.61
CA TRP A 227 2.95 26.72 1.39
C TRP A 227 2.26 27.61 2.42
N PRO A 228 2.36 28.94 2.29
CA PRO A 228 1.71 29.87 3.22
C PRO A 228 0.20 29.64 3.24
N ARG A 229 -0.38 29.77 4.43
CA ARG A 229 -1.82 29.71 4.62
C ARG A 229 -2.50 30.93 3.97
N ARG A 230 -3.58 30.68 3.23
CA ARG A 230 -4.44 31.67 2.55
C ARG A 230 -5.85 31.67 3.15
N GLU A 231 -6.69 32.59 2.70
CA GLU A 231 -8.10 32.64 3.10
C GLU A 231 -8.83 31.31 2.79
N GLY A 232 -9.85 31.00 3.59
CA GLY A 232 -10.61 29.75 3.45
C GLY A 232 -9.90 28.48 3.92
N GLY A 233 -8.79 28.60 4.67
CA GLY A 233 -8.07 27.45 5.24
C GLY A 233 -7.25 26.66 4.22
N ILE A 234 -6.92 27.28 3.09
CA ILE A 234 -6.13 26.69 2.01
C ILE A 234 -4.65 26.96 2.29
N TYR A 235 -3.79 25.97 2.08
CA TYR A 235 -2.35 26.16 2.02
C TYR A 235 -1.91 26.14 0.57
N GLN A 236 -1.19 27.16 0.11
CA GLN A 236 -0.89 27.27 -1.32
C GLN A 236 0.50 27.86 -1.58
N SER A 237 1.21 27.28 -2.54
CA SER A 237 2.43 27.89 -3.09
C SER A 237 2.11 29.25 -3.71
N SER A 238 3.00 30.23 -3.52
CA SER A 238 2.79 31.60 -4.01
C SER A 238 2.72 31.71 -5.54
N ASP A 239 3.33 30.76 -6.25
CA ASP A 239 3.40 30.66 -7.71
C ASP A 239 2.36 29.71 -8.31
N TYR A 240 1.42 29.17 -7.53
CA TYR A 240 0.52 28.09 -7.98
C TYR A 240 -0.23 28.36 -9.30
N ASP A 241 -0.74 29.58 -9.49
CA ASP A 241 -1.54 29.91 -10.67
C ASP A 241 -0.70 30.08 -11.95
N SER A 242 0.60 30.37 -11.82
CA SER A 242 1.54 30.52 -12.94
C SER A 242 2.49 29.32 -13.11
N ALA A 243 2.54 28.42 -12.14
CA ALA A 243 3.42 27.26 -12.15
C ALA A 243 3.03 26.27 -13.25
N LYS A 244 4.04 25.78 -13.98
CA LYS A 244 3.87 24.75 -15.01
C LYS A 244 3.44 23.41 -14.42
N TYR A 245 4.04 23.02 -13.28
CA TYR A 245 3.75 21.76 -12.61
C TYR A 245 3.05 22.06 -11.29
N ARG A 246 1.84 21.52 -11.14
CA ARG A 246 1.01 21.79 -9.97
C ARG A 246 0.15 20.61 -9.56
N ALA A 247 -0.12 20.56 -8.26
CA ALA A 247 -0.97 19.56 -7.64
C ALA A 247 -2.06 20.22 -6.77
N GLU A 248 -3.31 19.80 -6.97
CA GLU A 248 -4.41 20.08 -6.07
C GLU A 248 -4.64 18.86 -5.20
N VAL A 249 -4.51 19.07 -3.88
CA VAL A 249 -4.53 18.00 -2.89
C VAL A 249 -5.64 18.26 -1.89
N THR A 250 -6.56 17.31 -1.77
CA THR A 250 -7.60 17.31 -0.76
C THR A 250 -7.44 16.08 0.14
N ILE A 251 -7.43 16.29 1.45
CA ILE A 251 -7.42 15.24 2.45
C ILE A 251 -8.61 15.40 3.38
N ASP A 252 -9.59 14.52 3.24
CA ASP A 252 -10.74 14.43 4.11
C ASP A 252 -10.57 13.21 5.02
N GLY A 253 -10.70 13.40 6.33
CA GLY A 253 -10.45 12.30 7.25
C GLY A 253 -11.11 12.44 8.62
N GLY A 254 -11.29 11.30 9.28
CA GLY A 254 -11.84 11.26 10.63
C GLY A 254 -10.81 11.74 11.64
N ALA A 255 -9.88 10.85 12.00
CA ALA A 255 -8.79 11.10 12.93
C ALA A 255 -7.42 10.97 12.23
N THR A 256 -6.83 12.08 11.79
CA THR A 256 -5.60 12.01 10.97
C THR A 256 -4.45 12.88 11.46
N SER A 257 -3.21 12.37 11.35
CA SER A 257 -1.99 13.16 11.47
C SER A 257 -1.39 13.35 10.08
N ILE A 258 -1.36 14.59 9.62
CA ILE A 258 -0.90 14.95 8.27
C ILE A 258 0.42 15.71 8.40
N THR A 259 1.44 15.24 7.72
CA THR A 259 2.71 15.96 7.52
C THR A 259 2.88 16.23 6.04
N VAL A 260 3.13 17.49 5.70
CA VAL A 260 3.42 17.92 4.33
C VAL A 260 4.81 18.55 4.30
N ARG A 261 5.68 18.00 3.46
CA ARG A 261 7.08 18.43 3.37
C ARG A 261 7.61 18.39 1.95
N ALA A 262 8.72 19.10 1.71
CA ALA A 262 9.45 18.94 0.46
C ALA A 262 9.98 17.50 0.36
N ALA A 263 9.88 16.89 -0.83
CA ALA A 263 10.57 15.64 -1.09
C ALA A 263 12.07 15.91 -1.04
N ASN A 264 12.82 15.17 -0.21
CA ASN A 264 14.27 15.18 -0.31
C ASN A 264 14.63 14.57 -1.66
N THR A 265 15.36 15.31 -2.50
CA THR A 265 16.09 14.71 -3.61
C THR A 265 17.10 13.75 -2.98
N GLY A 266 16.72 12.47 -2.88
CA GLY A 266 17.67 11.40 -2.62
C GLY A 266 18.79 11.53 -3.63
N GLY A 267 20.00 11.77 -3.14
CA GLY A 267 21.20 11.81 -3.95
C GLY A 267 21.32 10.52 -4.76
N ALA A 268 21.77 10.70 -5.99
CA ALA A 268 22.24 9.63 -6.87
C ALA A 268 23.29 8.74 -6.18
#